data_AF-A0A9W6U6V3-F1
#
_entry.id   AF-A0A9W6U6V3-F1
#
_cell.length_a   1.000
_cell.length_b   1.000
_cell.length_c   1.000
_cell.angle_alpha   90.00
_cell.angle_beta   90.00
_cell.angle_gamma   90.00
#
_symmetry.space_group_name_H-M   'P 1'
#
loop_
_entity.id
_entity.type
_entity.pdbx_description
1 polymer ?
#
loop_
_entity_poly.entity_id
_entity_poly.type
_entity_poly.pdbx_seq_one_letter_code
_entity_poly.pdbx_strand_id
1 'polypeptide(L)'
;MVSHAKKRVKQYCEFKNIEYSPKVFKEFEAIDIMQFDELEDCFKLNIEVYEINPDTHERSKIRSSEKTYDNTISILDYNGHAMYITNIDTVLNKYPCSVCGSVFNESGILRDHKRMKCKFEYIESFAKKPRLYEPSTNRMKMLLSRYKIYDDIDHYMDHFIVYDFEAILFDIDQSSESIESKTRFTNRHQAVSVSVCDSLTNQVRCFVNENPRALLEEMFGYIYEVSAKIRAYNFSKYKKLATRIKLKLSTLLEANPTIMEGITLANMKKKMAGDDKLKGFINQKVKYEKDIGLVEELCAQAPLIGFNSGRYDLNLVKNDLFAVLGADNIKMVIKKSKLHVYFDKRSKDS
;
A
#
# COMPACT_ATOMS: atom_id res chain seq x y z
N MET A 1 39.01 30.72 27.92
CA MET A 1 37.67 31.07 27.38
C MET A 1 37.34 32.57 27.44
N VAL A 2 37.62 33.28 28.56
CA VAL A 2 37.23 34.71 28.74
C VAL A 2 37.85 35.69 27.72
N SER A 3 39.04 35.42 27.18
CA SER A 3 39.70 36.30 26.18
C SER A 3 38.96 36.31 24.83
N HIS A 4 38.42 35.18 24.39
CA HIS A 4 37.68 35.07 23.13
C HIS A 4 36.29 35.70 23.25
N ALA A 5 35.61 35.54 24.38
CA ALA A 5 34.32 36.17 24.65
C ALA A 5 34.42 37.70 24.61
N LYS A 6 35.43 38.29 25.28
CA LYS A 6 35.69 39.75 25.25
C LYS A 6 35.93 40.27 23.83
N LYS A 7 36.64 39.51 22.99
CA LYS A 7 36.89 39.86 21.59
C LYS A 7 35.59 39.86 20.76
N ARG A 8 34.68 38.91 21.01
CA ARG A 8 33.38 38.83 20.32
C ARG A 8 32.42 39.91 20.79
N VAL A 9 32.37 40.22 22.09
CA VAL A 9 31.57 41.35 22.61
C VAL A 9 32.07 42.67 22.05
N LYS A 10 33.39 42.87 21.93
CA LYS A 10 33.95 44.06 21.28
C LYS A 10 33.48 44.20 19.82
N GLN A 11 33.47 43.10 19.05
CA GLN A 11 32.95 43.10 17.67
C GLN A 11 31.46 43.44 17.60
N TYR A 12 30.68 42.94 18.56
CA TYR A 12 29.25 43.26 18.65
C TYR A 12 29.01 44.73 19.02
N CYS A 13 29.79 45.29 19.95
CA CYS A 13 29.75 46.72 20.30
C CYS A 13 30.11 47.61 19.10
N GLU A 14 31.13 47.24 18.32
CA GLU A 14 31.52 47.93 17.09
C GLU A 14 30.37 47.90 16.05
N PHE A 15 29.68 46.78 15.90
CA PHE A 15 28.51 46.66 15.00
C PHE A 15 27.32 47.53 15.44
N LYS A 16 27.11 47.66 16.76
CA LYS A 16 26.06 48.50 17.35
C LYS A 16 26.45 49.97 17.52
N ASN A 17 27.65 50.37 17.12
CA ASN A 17 28.23 51.71 17.34
C ASN A 17 28.28 52.13 18.83
N ILE A 18 28.53 51.18 19.74
CA ILE A 18 28.67 51.43 21.19
C ILE A 18 30.16 51.37 21.54
N GLU A 19 30.66 52.34 22.33
CA GLU A 19 32.03 52.29 22.82
C GLU A 19 32.21 51.13 23.82
N TYR A 20 33.09 50.19 23.48
CA TYR A 20 33.41 49.07 24.35
C TYR A 20 34.15 49.54 25.61
N SER A 21 33.61 49.22 26.78
CA SER A 21 34.31 49.37 28.06
C SER A 21 34.25 48.08 28.90
N PRO A 22 35.21 47.86 29.82
CA PRO A 22 35.17 46.71 30.73
C PRO A 22 33.94 46.68 31.66
N LYS A 23 33.26 47.82 31.86
CA LYS A 23 31.99 47.89 32.60
C LYS A 23 30.85 47.31 31.76
N VAL A 24 30.76 47.69 30.49
CA VAL A 24 29.77 47.17 29.53
C VAL A 24 29.87 45.65 29.37
N PHE A 25 31.06 45.05 29.43
CA PHE A 25 31.20 43.58 29.41
C PHE A 25 30.69 42.91 30.69
N LYS A 26 30.78 43.57 31.86
CA LYS A 26 30.32 43.02 33.14
C LYS A 26 28.80 43.18 33.34
N GLU A 27 28.23 44.23 32.77
CA GLU A 27 26.80 44.56 32.80
C GLU A 27 26.08 44.03 31.55
N PHE A 28 26.74 43.22 30.71
CA PHE A 28 26.15 42.69 29.49
C PHE A 28 25.02 41.71 29.84
N GLU A 29 23.79 42.13 29.59
CA GLU A 29 22.60 41.32 29.83
C GLU A 29 22.51 40.14 28.87
N ALA A 30 21.74 39.12 29.27
CA ALA A 30 21.46 37.97 28.40
C ALA A 30 20.73 38.46 27.14
N ILE A 31 21.14 37.93 25.99
CA ILE A 31 20.56 38.29 24.70
C ILE A 31 19.27 37.51 24.50
N ASP A 32 18.18 38.22 24.21
CA ASP A 32 16.88 37.63 23.91
C ASP A 32 16.87 36.98 22.51
N ILE A 33 16.07 35.93 22.34
CA ILE A 33 15.82 35.26 21.04
C ILE A 33 15.36 36.27 19.98
N MET A 34 14.65 37.33 20.38
CA MET A 34 14.23 38.42 19.47
C MET A 34 15.40 39.23 18.88
N GLN A 35 16.57 39.18 19.52
CA GLN A 35 17.78 39.90 19.09
C GLN A 35 18.71 39.02 18.24
N PHE A 36 18.33 37.76 17.96
CA PHE A 36 19.19 36.83 17.24
C PHE A 36 19.41 37.23 15.78
N ASP A 37 18.44 37.91 15.13
CA ASP A 37 18.61 38.42 13.76
C ASP A 37 19.81 39.38 13.64
N GLU A 38 20.02 40.21 14.67
CA GLU A 38 21.12 41.17 14.72
C GLU A 38 22.47 40.47 14.94
N LEU A 39 22.48 39.39 15.74
CA LEU A 39 23.66 38.56 15.93
C LEU A 39 24.04 37.79 14.67
N GLU A 40 23.06 37.26 13.95
CA GLU A 40 23.24 36.58 12.67
C GLU A 40 23.90 37.53 11.66
N ASP A 41 23.44 38.78 11.59
CA ASP A 41 24.00 39.79 10.70
C ASP A 41 25.38 40.31 11.14
N CYS A 42 25.63 40.41 12.44
CA CYS A 42 26.92 40.83 13.00
C CYS A 42 28.02 39.77 12.75
N PHE A 43 27.72 38.49 12.98
CA PHE A 43 28.70 37.41 12.91
C PHE A 43 28.64 36.59 11.62
N LYS A 44 27.71 36.90 10.71
CA LYS A 44 27.51 36.20 9.43
C LYS A 44 27.34 34.69 9.63
N LEU A 45 26.40 34.34 10.51
CA LEU A 45 26.05 32.96 10.85
C LEU A 45 24.54 32.84 11.00
N ASN A 46 23.99 31.63 10.87
CA ASN A 46 22.58 31.34 11.07
C ASN A 46 22.40 30.71 12.46
N ILE A 47 21.37 31.08 13.23
CA ILE A 47 21.08 30.50 14.54
C ILE A 47 19.77 29.71 14.48
N GLU A 48 19.83 28.44 14.86
CA GLU A 48 18.65 27.58 15.01
C GLU A 48 18.42 27.24 16.49
N VAL A 49 17.18 27.36 16.96
CA VAL A 49 16.83 27.09 18.36
C VAL A 49 15.84 25.93 18.44
N TYR A 50 16.19 24.95 19.26
CA TYR A 50 15.42 23.74 19.56
C TYR A 50 15.02 23.73 21.03
N GLU A 51 13.85 23.20 21.37
CA GLU A 51 13.39 23.03 22.75
C GLU A 51 13.05 21.57 23.00
N ILE A 52 13.34 21.12 24.23
CA ILE A 52 12.90 19.81 24.73
C ILE A 52 11.91 20.07 25.85
N ASN A 53 10.67 19.59 25.66
CA ASN A 53 9.70 19.57 26.73
C ASN A 53 10.15 18.54 27.80
N PRO A 54 10.35 18.94 29.06
CA PRO A 54 10.89 18.08 30.11
C PRO A 54 9.96 16.91 30.46
N ASP A 55 8.64 17.06 30.26
CA ASP A 55 7.65 16.05 30.66
C ASP A 55 7.37 15.02 29.55
N THR A 56 7.28 15.48 28.30
CA THR A 56 6.95 14.61 27.15
C THR A 56 8.19 14.12 26.40
N HIS A 57 9.37 14.69 26.70
CA HIS A 57 10.59 14.55 25.89
C HIS A 57 10.40 14.87 24.41
N GLU A 58 9.32 15.57 24.05
CA GLU A 58 9.08 16.02 22.69
C GLU A 58 10.04 17.15 22.34
N ARG A 59 10.55 17.09 21.11
CA ARG A 59 11.58 17.98 20.61
C ARG A 59 10.98 18.84 19.51
N SER A 60 10.91 20.15 19.74
CA SER A 60 10.33 21.11 18.82
C SER A 60 11.41 22.08 18.33
N LYS A 61 11.23 22.60 17.12
CA LYS A 61 12.06 23.69 16.61
C LYS A 61 11.31 25.00 16.82
N ILE A 62 11.84 25.86 17.70
CA ILE A 62 11.21 27.15 18.01
C ILE A 62 11.57 28.19 16.94
N ARG A 63 12.84 28.22 16.51
CA ARG A 63 13.34 29.25 15.59
C ARG A 63 14.18 28.64 14.47
N SER A 64 13.89 29.05 13.24
CA SER A 64 14.73 28.83 12.07
C SER A 64 15.20 30.17 11.55
N SER A 65 16.51 30.34 11.35
CA SER A 65 17.04 31.52 10.66
C SER A 65 16.52 31.59 9.23
N GLU A 66 16.17 32.80 8.78
CA GLU A 66 15.79 33.09 7.39
C GLU A 66 17.00 33.44 6.51
N LYS A 67 18.18 33.60 7.12
CA LYS A 67 19.42 34.01 6.45
C LYS A 67 20.11 32.80 5.81
N THR A 68 20.93 33.07 4.80
CA THR A 68 21.65 32.06 4.01
C THR A 68 23.17 32.18 4.19
N TYR A 69 23.64 32.34 5.43
CA TYR A 69 25.07 32.33 5.71
C TYR A 69 25.64 30.90 5.71
N ASP A 70 26.94 30.74 5.49
CA ASP A 70 27.56 29.41 5.33
C ASP A 70 27.64 28.62 6.66
N ASN A 71 27.73 29.32 7.79
CA ASN A 71 27.86 28.71 9.11
C ASN A 71 26.53 28.73 9.86
N THR A 72 26.08 27.57 10.34
CA THR A 72 24.86 27.44 11.14
C THR A 72 25.20 26.91 12.54
N ILE A 73 24.70 27.61 13.56
CA ILE A 73 24.83 27.27 14.97
C ILE A 73 23.47 26.77 15.46
N SER A 74 23.47 25.62 16.13
CA SER A 74 22.25 25.05 16.72
C SER A 74 22.33 25.13 18.25
N ILE A 75 21.29 25.71 18.86
CA ILE A 75 21.15 25.91 20.30
C ILE A 75 19.94 25.10 20.78
N LEU A 76 20.09 24.46 21.93
CA LEU A 76 19.03 23.77 22.65
C LEU A 76 18.64 24.60 23.87
N ASP A 77 17.37 24.96 23.99
CA ASP A 77 16.79 25.45 25.23
C ASP A 77 16.29 24.27 26.07
N TYR A 78 16.77 24.18 27.31
CA TYR A 78 16.33 23.21 28.30
C TYR A 78 16.19 23.87 29.66
N ASN A 79 14.97 23.96 30.18
CA ASN A 79 14.65 24.61 31.46
C ASN A 79 15.20 26.04 31.60
N GLY A 80 15.17 26.84 30.51
CA GLY A 80 15.67 28.21 30.49
C GLY A 80 17.19 28.33 30.39
N HIS A 81 17.89 27.25 30.05
CA HIS A 81 19.32 27.24 29.77
C HIS A 81 19.60 26.96 28.30
N ALA A 82 20.35 27.85 27.67
CA ALA A 82 20.85 27.68 26.31
C ALA A 82 22.10 26.78 26.28
N MET A 83 21.99 25.61 25.66
CA MET A 83 23.08 24.67 25.42
C MET A 83 23.49 24.66 23.95
N TYR A 84 24.79 24.64 23.68
CA TYR A 84 25.29 24.50 22.31
C TYR A 84 25.21 23.04 21.84
N ILE A 85 24.57 22.81 20.69
CA ILE A 85 24.45 21.47 20.08
C ILE A 85 25.68 21.21 19.21
N THR A 86 26.54 20.29 19.63
CA THR A 86 27.70 19.86 18.84
C THR A 86 27.33 18.86 17.74
N ASN A 87 26.32 18.02 17.99
CA ASN A 87 25.83 17.04 17.02
C ASN A 87 24.30 16.99 17.05
N ILE A 88 23.68 17.53 16.00
CA ILE A 88 22.22 17.60 15.86
C ILE A 88 21.60 16.19 15.82
N ASP A 89 22.31 15.18 15.28
CA ASP A 89 21.79 13.80 15.18
C ASP A 89 21.60 13.13 16.54
N THR A 90 22.31 13.59 17.57
CA THR A 90 22.07 13.13 18.95
C THR A 90 20.82 13.76 19.57
N VAL A 91 20.44 14.94 19.10
CA VAL A 91 19.34 15.76 19.62
C VAL A 91 18.07 15.63 18.79
N LEU A 92 18.11 15.19 17.52
CA LEU A 92 16.92 15.00 16.69
C LEU A 92 16.96 13.62 16.04
N ASN A 93 16.13 12.70 16.51
CA ASN A 93 15.95 11.38 15.87
C ASN A 93 15.04 11.44 14.63
N LYS A 94 14.49 12.62 14.32
CA LYS A 94 13.54 12.86 13.23
C LYS A 94 13.75 14.25 12.64
N TYR A 95 13.93 14.31 11.34
CA TYR A 95 14.23 15.51 10.57
C TYR A 95 13.12 15.77 9.55
N PRO A 96 12.09 16.56 9.90
CA PRO A 96 11.06 16.93 8.94
C PRO A 96 11.59 17.95 7.92
N CYS A 97 11.28 17.72 6.64
CA CYS A 97 11.55 18.69 5.59
C CYS A 97 10.49 19.78 5.59
N SER A 98 10.93 21.03 5.73
CA SER A 98 10.06 22.21 5.71
C SER A 98 9.36 22.47 4.36
N VAL A 99 9.87 21.89 3.28
CA VAL A 99 9.31 22.08 1.94
C VAL A 99 8.29 20.98 1.62
N CYS A 100 8.59 19.69 1.79
CA CYS A 100 7.71 18.58 1.38
C CYS A 100 7.03 17.81 2.52
N GLY A 101 7.31 18.13 3.78
CA GLY A 101 6.76 17.44 4.95
C GLY A 101 7.29 16.01 5.19
N SER A 102 8.20 15.50 4.36
CA SER A 102 8.81 14.18 4.57
C SER A 102 9.75 14.17 5.77
N VAL A 103 9.71 13.11 6.58
CA VAL A 103 10.54 12.95 7.79
C VAL A 103 11.71 12.01 7.50
N PHE A 104 12.92 12.43 7.85
CA PHE A 104 14.16 11.67 7.67
C PHE A 104 14.79 11.30 9.01
N ASN A 105 15.59 10.23 9.03
CA ASN A 105 16.22 9.74 10.25
C ASN A 105 17.60 10.38 10.52
N GLU A 106 18.19 11.02 9.50
CA GLU A 106 19.52 11.63 9.58
C GLU A 106 19.53 13.01 8.91
N SER A 107 20.29 13.94 9.49
CA SER A 107 20.43 15.32 8.97
C SER A 107 21.09 15.37 7.58
N GLY A 108 22.06 14.48 7.33
CA GLY A 108 22.74 14.36 6.04
C GLY A 108 21.79 13.99 4.89
N ILE A 109 20.85 13.07 5.16
CA ILE A 109 19.84 12.63 4.19
C ILE A 109 18.84 13.76 3.90
N LEU A 110 18.41 14.51 4.92
CA LEU A 110 17.58 15.70 4.72
C LEU A 110 18.31 16.76 3.88
N ARG A 111 19.60 16.99 4.14
CA ARG A 111 20.42 17.95 3.38
C ARG A 111 20.55 17.54 1.92
N ASP A 112 20.83 16.27 1.65
CA ASP A 112 20.91 15.74 0.29
C ASP A 112 19.53 15.76 -0.40
N HIS A 113 18.46 15.48 0.33
CA HIS A 113 17.09 15.62 -0.14
C HIS A 113 16.76 17.06 -0.55
N LYS A 114 17.08 18.04 0.30
CA LYS A 114 16.93 19.48 -0.01
C LYS A 114 17.75 19.88 -1.22
N ARG A 115 18.99 19.38 -1.35
CA ARG A 115 19.88 19.70 -2.48
C ARG A 115 19.45 19.05 -3.80
N MET A 116 18.91 17.83 -3.77
CA MET A 116 18.74 17.02 -4.98
C MET A 116 17.30 16.87 -5.46
N LYS A 117 16.30 16.82 -4.56
CA LYS A 117 14.97 16.28 -4.90
C LYS A 117 13.79 16.95 -4.19
N CYS A 118 14.02 18.02 -3.45
CA CYS A 118 12.94 18.69 -2.74
C CYS A 118 12.22 19.70 -3.64
N LYS A 119 11.29 19.19 -4.44
CA LYS A 119 10.31 20.00 -5.16
C LYS A 119 8.93 19.60 -4.67
N PHE A 120 8.12 20.59 -4.28
CA PHE A 120 6.68 20.41 -4.15
C PHE A 120 6.09 20.34 -5.58
N GLU A 121 6.44 19.28 -6.32
CA GLU A 121 5.78 19.01 -7.58
C GLU A 121 4.44 18.36 -7.22
N TYR A 122 3.36 19.13 -7.37
CA TYR A 122 2.04 18.57 -7.59
C TYR A 122 2.19 17.65 -8.81
N ILE A 123 2.32 16.34 -8.59
CA ILE A 123 2.35 15.36 -9.68
C ILE A 123 0.92 15.18 -10.16
N GLU A 124 0.32 16.24 -10.68
CA GLU A 124 -0.77 16.09 -11.65
C GLU A 124 -0.14 15.93 -13.02
N SER A 125 0.37 14.72 -13.28
CA SER A 125 0.84 14.36 -14.61
C SER A 125 -0.37 14.06 -15.50
N PHE A 126 -0.88 15.07 -16.20
CA PHE A 126 -1.79 14.83 -17.31
C PHE A 126 -0.99 14.35 -18.52
N ALA A 127 -1.46 13.29 -19.18
CA ALA A 127 -0.81 12.81 -20.39
C ALA A 127 -0.81 13.96 -21.44
N LYS A 128 0.39 14.38 -21.90
CA LYS A 128 0.56 15.44 -22.93
C LYS A 128 -0.25 15.20 -24.21
N LYS A 129 -0.72 13.98 -24.42
CA LYS A 129 -1.66 13.59 -25.46
C LYS A 129 -2.79 12.81 -24.79
N PRO A 130 -4.05 12.96 -25.23
CA PRO A 130 -5.12 12.09 -24.79
C PRO A 130 -4.70 10.64 -25.11
N ARG A 131 -4.43 9.85 -24.07
CA ARG A 131 -4.31 8.41 -24.23
C ARG A 131 -5.72 7.89 -24.28
N LEU A 132 -6.12 7.28 -25.39
CA LEU A 132 -7.30 6.42 -25.36
C LEU A 132 -7.08 5.39 -24.24
N TYR A 133 -8.13 5.13 -23.47
CA TYR A 133 -8.09 4.07 -22.49
C TYR A 133 -7.84 2.74 -23.21
N GLU A 134 -6.67 2.16 -22.98
CA GLU A 134 -6.37 0.79 -23.40
C GLU A 134 -6.55 -0.11 -22.18
N PRO A 135 -7.53 -1.02 -22.20
CA PRO A 135 -7.69 -1.96 -21.10
C PRO A 135 -6.44 -2.82 -20.94
N SER A 136 -6.04 -3.05 -19.69
CA SER A 136 -4.94 -3.95 -19.35
C SER A 136 -5.11 -5.29 -20.06
N THR A 137 -4.05 -5.78 -20.71
CA THR A 137 -4.08 -7.02 -21.48
C THR A 137 -4.56 -8.17 -20.61
N ASN A 138 -5.57 -8.92 -21.08
CA ASN A 138 -6.08 -10.09 -20.38
C ASN A 138 -4.91 -11.08 -20.11
N ARG A 139 -4.80 -11.56 -18.88
CA ARG A 139 -3.69 -12.44 -18.45
C ARG A 139 -3.64 -13.74 -19.26
N MET A 140 -4.80 -14.28 -19.62
CA MET A 140 -4.89 -15.49 -20.44
C MET A 140 -4.51 -15.22 -21.89
N LYS A 141 -4.93 -14.07 -22.46
CA LYS A 141 -4.47 -13.60 -23.77
C LYS A 141 -2.94 -13.42 -23.82
N MET A 142 -2.36 -12.87 -22.75
CA MET A 142 -0.90 -12.74 -22.61
C MET A 142 -0.19 -14.10 -22.63
N LEU A 143 -0.73 -15.10 -21.92
CA LEU A 143 -0.16 -16.45 -21.90
C LEU A 143 -0.28 -17.14 -23.26
N LEU A 144 -1.46 -17.10 -23.89
CA LEU A 144 -1.67 -17.68 -25.23
C LEU A 144 -0.69 -17.11 -26.26
N SER A 145 -0.51 -15.79 -26.29
CA SER A 145 0.47 -15.13 -27.17
C SER A 145 1.92 -15.54 -26.84
N ARG A 146 2.31 -15.59 -25.57
CA ARG A 146 3.66 -15.97 -25.14
C ARG A 146 4.04 -17.39 -25.58
N TYR A 147 3.08 -18.30 -25.58
CA TYR A 147 3.28 -19.70 -25.97
C TYR A 147 2.90 -19.98 -27.44
N LYS A 148 2.57 -18.94 -28.21
CA LYS A 148 2.23 -18.98 -29.64
C LYS A 148 1.05 -19.92 -29.95
N ILE A 149 -0.04 -19.79 -29.18
CA ILE A 149 -1.30 -20.50 -29.41
C ILE A 149 -2.31 -19.46 -29.88
N TYR A 150 -2.59 -19.43 -31.19
CA TYR A 150 -3.41 -18.39 -31.82
C TYR A 150 -4.75 -18.88 -32.38
N ASP A 151 -4.80 -20.11 -32.88
CA ASP A 151 -5.89 -20.52 -33.79
C ASP A 151 -6.95 -21.44 -33.18
N ASP A 152 -6.75 -21.88 -31.94
CA ASP A 152 -7.54 -22.97 -31.37
C ASP A 152 -8.41 -22.60 -30.16
N ILE A 153 -8.09 -21.50 -29.46
CA ILE A 153 -8.69 -21.20 -28.14
C ILE A 153 -8.77 -19.68 -27.96
N ASP A 154 -9.96 -19.15 -27.72
CA ASP A 154 -10.13 -17.77 -27.28
C ASP A 154 -9.67 -17.58 -25.82
N HIS A 155 -9.55 -16.33 -25.37
CA HIS A 155 -9.04 -16.00 -24.03
C HIS A 155 -10.15 -15.74 -23.00
N TYR A 156 -11.42 -15.93 -23.37
CA TYR A 156 -12.57 -15.71 -22.53
C TYR A 156 -12.93 -16.97 -21.74
N MET A 157 -13.56 -16.75 -20.59
CA MET A 157 -14.20 -17.82 -19.82
C MET A 157 -15.62 -17.95 -20.34
N ASP A 158 -15.99 -19.15 -20.80
CA ASP A 158 -17.27 -19.37 -21.49
C ASP A 158 -18.44 -19.38 -20.53
N HIS A 159 -18.19 -19.82 -19.29
CA HIS A 159 -19.22 -20.04 -18.30
C HIS A 159 -19.13 -19.06 -17.13
N PHE A 160 -20.30 -18.58 -16.73
CA PHE A 160 -20.57 -17.71 -15.60
C PHE A 160 -21.82 -18.21 -14.85
N ILE A 161 -21.97 -17.72 -13.62
CA ILE A 161 -23.12 -17.96 -12.74
C ILE A 161 -23.80 -16.62 -12.49
N VAL A 162 -25.13 -16.59 -12.61
CA VAL A 162 -25.95 -15.43 -12.28
C VAL A 162 -26.79 -15.68 -11.05
N TYR A 163 -27.08 -14.63 -10.28
CA TYR A 163 -27.99 -14.71 -9.14
C TYR A 163 -28.86 -13.47 -9.00
N ASP A 164 -30.01 -13.64 -8.34
CA ASP A 164 -30.92 -12.55 -7.99
C ASP A 164 -31.59 -12.82 -6.63
N PHE A 165 -31.70 -11.80 -5.78
CA PHE A 165 -32.25 -11.92 -4.44
C PHE A 165 -33.64 -11.27 -4.35
N GLU A 166 -34.55 -11.94 -3.64
CA GLU A 166 -35.80 -11.33 -3.22
C GLU A 166 -35.78 -11.07 -1.72
N ALA A 167 -36.28 -9.89 -1.33
CA ALA A 167 -36.31 -9.44 0.04
C ALA A 167 -37.73 -9.08 0.49
N ILE A 168 -38.02 -9.32 1.77
CA ILE A 168 -39.24 -8.86 2.42
C ILE A 168 -38.89 -7.75 3.42
N LEU A 169 -39.81 -6.81 3.58
CA LEU A 169 -39.72 -5.74 4.55
C LEU A 169 -40.26 -6.22 5.90
N PHE A 170 -39.39 -6.29 6.91
CA PHE A 170 -39.76 -6.63 8.28
C PHE A 170 -39.77 -5.38 9.16
N ASP A 171 -40.70 -5.32 10.11
CA ASP A 171 -40.69 -4.30 11.16
C ASP A 171 -39.54 -4.53 12.14
N ILE A 172 -38.94 -3.45 12.64
CA ILE A 172 -37.88 -3.51 13.65
C ILE A 172 -38.49 -3.26 15.03
N ASP A 173 -38.23 -4.17 15.97
CA ASP A 173 -38.59 -3.97 17.37
C ASP A 173 -37.76 -2.81 17.98
N GLN A 174 -38.45 -1.71 18.26
CA GLN A 174 -37.88 -0.45 18.77
C GLN A 174 -37.32 -0.54 20.20
N SER A 175 -37.33 -1.72 20.82
CA SER A 175 -36.88 -1.92 22.21
C SER A 175 -35.35 -1.87 22.40
N SER A 176 -34.58 -1.82 21.30
CA SER A 176 -33.12 -1.95 21.31
C SER A 176 -32.35 -0.72 20.79
N GLU A 177 -33.03 0.34 20.38
CA GLU A 177 -32.37 1.59 19.98
C GLU A 177 -32.09 2.49 21.19
N SER A 178 -30.89 3.06 21.26
CA SER A 178 -30.54 4.06 22.27
C SER A 178 -31.45 5.29 22.15
N ILE A 179 -32.01 5.71 23.29
CA ILE A 179 -33.01 6.79 23.43
C ILE A 179 -32.54 8.13 22.82
N GLU A 180 -31.25 8.31 22.55
CA GLU A 180 -30.63 9.57 22.14
C GLU A 180 -30.53 9.81 20.62
N SER A 181 -30.87 8.84 19.75
CA SER A 181 -30.74 9.06 18.31
C SER A 181 -31.97 9.75 17.69
N LYS A 182 -31.74 10.80 16.88
CA LYS A 182 -32.82 11.55 16.18
C LYS A 182 -33.41 10.80 14.98
N THR A 183 -32.79 9.69 14.56
CA THR A 183 -33.18 8.91 13.38
C THR A 183 -33.66 7.55 13.83
N ARG A 184 -34.94 7.24 13.61
CA ARG A 184 -35.56 5.95 13.96
C ARG A 184 -35.67 5.05 12.74
N PHE A 185 -35.22 3.81 12.83
CA PHE A 185 -35.43 2.82 11.78
C PHE A 185 -36.71 2.03 12.07
N THR A 186 -37.70 2.11 11.19
CA THR A 186 -38.99 1.40 11.37
C THR A 186 -38.98 0.02 10.74
N ASN A 187 -38.25 -0.15 9.65
CA ASN A 187 -38.29 -1.34 8.83
C ASN A 187 -36.89 -1.72 8.31
N ARG A 188 -36.68 -3.02 8.09
CA ARG A 188 -35.47 -3.56 7.45
C ARG A 188 -35.84 -4.50 6.30
N HIS A 189 -35.04 -4.46 5.25
CA HIS A 189 -35.11 -5.48 4.19
C HIS A 189 -34.32 -6.71 4.63
N GLN A 190 -34.91 -7.88 4.52
CA GLN A 190 -34.27 -9.16 4.80
C GLN A 190 -34.43 -10.07 3.58
N ALA A 191 -33.32 -10.65 3.11
CA ALA A 191 -33.33 -11.63 2.04
C ALA A 191 -34.11 -12.87 2.49
N VAL A 192 -35.05 -13.32 1.66
CA VAL A 192 -35.87 -14.51 1.92
C VAL A 192 -35.68 -15.59 0.87
N SER A 193 -35.26 -15.21 -0.34
CA SER A 193 -34.95 -16.17 -1.38
C SER A 193 -33.87 -15.66 -2.32
N VAL A 194 -33.20 -16.61 -2.98
CA VAL A 194 -32.22 -16.32 -4.01
C VAL A 194 -32.36 -17.32 -5.15
N SER A 195 -32.47 -16.79 -6.37
CA SER A 195 -32.43 -17.58 -7.58
C SER A 195 -31.01 -17.57 -8.15
N VAL A 196 -30.48 -18.74 -8.49
CA VAL A 196 -29.15 -18.92 -9.07
C VAL A 196 -29.31 -19.70 -10.38
N CYS A 197 -28.67 -19.22 -11.44
CA CYS A 197 -28.63 -19.89 -12.74
C CYS A 197 -27.18 -19.95 -13.24
N ASP A 198 -26.77 -21.10 -13.77
CA ASP A 198 -25.45 -21.27 -14.36
C ASP A 198 -25.50 -21.56 -15.85
N SER A 199 -24.57 -20.97 -16.59
CA SER A 199 -24.47 -21.14 -18.05
C SER A 199 -23.88 -22.48 -18.49
N LEU A 200 -23.41 -23.34 -17.56
CA LEU A 200 -22.83 -24.64 -17.91
C LEU A 200 -23.93 -25.69 -18.10
N THR A 201 -24.88 -25.74 -17.17
CA THR A 201 -26.01 -26.69 -17.18
C THR A 201 -27.33 -26.04 -17.59
N ASN A 202 -27.39 -24.69 -17.58
CA ASN A 202 -28.61 -23.90 -17.73
C ASN A 202 -29.71 -24.28 -16.72
N GLN A 203 -29.32 -24.83 -15.57
CA GLN A 203 -30.25 -25.12 -14.48
C GLN A 203 -30.46 -23.87 -13.63
N VAL A 204 -31.73 -23.63 -13.32
CA VAL A 204 -32.14 -22.59 -12.36
C VAL A 204 -32.46 -23.28 -11.04
N ARG A 205 -31.90 -22.78 -9.95
CA ARG A 205 -32.25 -23.17 -8.59
C ARG A 205 -32.72 -21.97 -7.80
N CYS A 206 -33.82 -22.11 -7.08
CA CYS A 206 -34.32 -21.11 -6.15
C CYS A 206 -34.22 -21.67 -4.74
N PHE A 207 -33.52 -20.95 -3.87
CA PHE A 207 -33.40 -21.26 -2.45
C PHE A 207 -34.31 -20.31 -1.68
N VAL A 208 -35.05 -20.82 -0.71
CA VAL A 208 -35.98 -20.03 0.12
C VAL A 208 -35.67 -20.37 1.57
N ASN A 209 -35.27 -19.38 2.36
CA ASN A 209 -34.95 -19.57 3.75
C ASN A 209 -35.13 -18.24 4.51
N GLU A 210 -35.85 -18.29 5.62
CA GLU A 210 -36.12 -17.11 6.46
C GLU A 210 -34.86 -16.60 7.16
N ASN A 211 -33.90 -17.49 7.42
CA ASN A 211 -32.61 -17.12 8.00
C ASN A 211 -31.62 -16.73 6.89
N PRO A 212 -31.19 -15.45 6.82
CA PRO A 212 -30.32 -14.97 5.75
C PRO A 212 -28.98 -15.70 5.68
N ARG A 213 -28.46 -16.13 6.84
CA ARG A 213 -27.18 -16.87 6.88
C ARG A 213 -27.33 -18.26 6.27
N ALA A 214 -28.38 -19.00 6.64
CA ALA A 214 -28.63 -20.33 6.09
C ALA A 214 -28.93 -20.25 4.58
N LEU A 215 -29.67 -19.22 4.14
CA LEU A 215 -29.91 -18.94 2.73
C LEU A 215 -28.59 -18.80 1.93
N LEU A 216 -27.63 -18.05 2.47
CA LEU A 216 -26.32 -17.88 1.87
C LEU A 216 -25.49 -19.17 1.88
N GLU A 217 -25.56 -19.96 2.96
CA GLU A 217 -24.86 -21.25 3.06
C GLU A 217 -25.34 -22.22 1.96
N GLU A 218 -26.66 -22.29 1.73
CA GLU A 218 -27.26 -23.08 0.65
C GLU A 218 -26.85 -22.56 -0.74
N MET A 219 -26.98 -21.25 -0.97
CA MET A 219 -26.59 -20.59 -2.23
C MET A 219 -25.13 -20.86 -2.57
N PHE A 220 -24.21 -20.59 -1.64
CA PHE A 220 -22.78 -20.79 -1.89
C PHE A 220 -22.42 -22.27 -1.99
N GLY A 221 -23.09 -23.16 -1.27
CA GLY A 221 -22.95 -24.60 -1.43
C GLY A 221 -23.17 -25.03 -2.89
N TYR A 222 -24.25 -24.56 -3.51
CA TYR A 222 -24.52 -24.80 -4.94
C TYR A 222 -23.46 -24.16 -5.85
N ILE A 223 -23.12 -22.89 -5.61
CA ILE A 223 -22.12 -22.17 -6.41
C ILE A 223 -20.77 -22.89 -6.39
N TYR A 224 -20.33 -23.43 -5.26
CA TYR A 224 -19.08 -24.19 -5.18
C TYR A 224 -19.12 -25.49 -5.99
N GLU A 225 -20.25 -26.20 -5.98
CA GLU A 225 -20.43 -27.41 -6.79
C GLU A 225 -20.33 -27.10 -8.28
N VAL A 226 -21.04 -26.06 -8.74
CA VAL A 226 -21.02 -25.63 -10.14
C VAL A 226 -19.65 -25.07 -10.53
N SER A 227 -19.02 -24.28 -9.65
CA SER A 227 -17.68 -23.73 -9.87
C SER A 227 -16.64 -24.83 -10.06
N ALA A 228 -16.77 -25.98 -9.38
CA ALA A 228 -15.89 -27.12 -9.60
C ALA A 228 -16.06 -27.74 -11.01
N LYS A 229 -17.30 -27.79 -11.50
CA LYS A 229 -17.61 -28.25 -12.87
C LYS A 229 -17.08 -27.28 -13.93
N ILE A 230 -17.29 -25.97 -13.74
CA ILE A 230 -16.74 -24.91 -14.60
C ILE A 230 -15.21 -24.97 -14.62
N ARG A 231 -14.57 -25.18 -13.46
CA ARG A 231 -13.12 -25.38 -13.37
C ARG A 231 -12.66 -26.53 -14.24
N ALA A 232 -13.31 -27.70 -14.16
CA ALA A 232 -12.95 -28.86 -14.97
C ALA A 232 -13.07 -28.57 -16.47
N TYR A 233 -14.13 -27.86 -16.89
CA TYR A 233 -14.30 -27.40 -18.26
C TYR A 233 -13.17 -26.45 -18.70
N ASN A 234 -12.84 -25.43 -17.90
CA ASN A 234 -11.78 -24.47 -18.19
C ASN A 234 -10.42 -25.17 -18.35
N PHE A 235 -10.09 -26.13 -17.48
CA PHE A 235 -8.87 -26.93 -17.61
C PHE A 235 -8.83 -27.75 -18.91
N SER A 236 -9.99 -28.26 -19.36
CA SER A 236 -10.10 -28.95 -20.64
C SER A 236 -9.86 -27.99 -21.82
N LYS A 237 -10.52 -26.83 -21.81
CA LYS A 237 -10.36 -25.75 -22.81
C LYS A 237 -8.89 -25.35 -22.95
N TYR A 238 -8.21 -25.07 -21.83
CA TYR A 238 -6.83 -24.59 -21.80
C TYR A 238 -5.77 -25.70 -21.68
N LYS A 239 -6.15 -26.97 -21.88
CA LYS A 239 -5.23 -28.13 -21.77
C LYS A 239 -4.01 -27.99 -22.67
N LYS A 240 -4.20 -27.55 -23.92
CA LYS A 240 -3.10 -27.34 -24.89
C LYS A 240 -2.06 -26.35 -24.35
N LEU A 241 -2.51 -25.24 -23.75
CA LEU A 241 -1.62 -24.25 -23.13
C LEU A 241 -0.85 -24.85 -21.95
N ALA A 242 -1.55 -25.51 -21.03
CA ALA A 242 -0.93 -26.14 -19.87
C ALA A 242 0.14 -27.18 -20.27
N THR A 243 -0.17 -28.04 -21.24
CA THR A 243 0.77 -29.04 -21.77
C THR A 243 1.98 -28.37 -22.43
N ARG A 244 1.79 -27.29 -23.19
CA ARG A 244 2.89 -26.57 -23.85
C ARG A 244 3.85 -25.94 -22.82
N ILE A 245 3.32 -25.40 -21.72
CA ILE A 245 4.11 -24.86 -20.62
C ILE A 245 4.92 -25.98 -19.96
N LYS A 246 4.25 -27.10 -19.60
CA LYS A 246 4.89 -28.26 -18.97
C LYS A 246 5.99 -28.86 -19.84
N LEU A 247 5.75 -28.97 -21.16
CA LEU A 247 6.76 -29.46 -22.10
C LEU A 247 7.99 -28.54 -22.15
N LYS A 248 7.80 -27.21 -22.17
CA LYS A 248 8.94 -26.28 -22.12
C LYS A 248 9.73 -26.40 -20.80
N LEU A 249 9.02 -26.65 -19.70
CA LEU A 249 9.65 -26.89 -18.40
C LEU A 249 10.46 -28.20 -18.41
N SER A 250 9.90 -29.31 -18.93
CA SER A 250 10.62 -30.58 -19.00
C SER A 250 11.85 -30.49 -19.90
N THR A 251 11.73 -29.91 -21.10
CA THR A 251 12.87 -29.69 -22.00
C THR A 251 13.96 -28.81 -21.35
N LEU A 252 13.57 -27.81 -20.56
CA LEU A 252 14.54 -26.99 -19.82
C LEU A 252 15.31 -27.81 -18.78
N LEU A 253 14.61 -28.70 -18.06
CA LEU A 253 15.20 -29.58 -17.05
C LEU A 253 16.12 -30.64 -17.68
N GLU A 254 15.68 -31.28 -18.77
CA GLU A 254 16.45 -32.29 -19.52
C GLU A 254 17.73 -31.72 -20.14
N ALA A 255 17.70 -30.46 -20.59
CA ALA A 255 18.87 -29.79 -21.14
C ALA A 255 19.91 -29.39 -20.06
N ASN A 256 19.58 -29.49 -18.77
CA ASN A 256 20.43 -29.08 -17.66
C ASN A 256 20.45 -30.11 -16.50
N PRO A 257 20.78 -31.39 -16.76
CA PRO A 257 20.66 -32.46 -15.76
C PRO A 257 21.60 -32.28 -14.56
N THR A 258 22.81 -31.75 -14.79
CA THR A 258 23.85 -31.50 -13.77
C THR A 258 23.52 -30.38 -12.77
N ILE A 259 22.54 -29.51 -13.07
CA ILE A 259 22.11 -28.43 -12.17
C ILE A 259 21.14 -28.96 -11.10
N MET A 260 20.46 -30.08 -11.37
CA MET A 260 19.45 -30.67 -10.47
C MET A 260 20.06 -31.54 -9.36
N GLU A 261 21.21 -32.17 -9.60
CA GLU A 261 21.84 -33.13 -8.68
C GLU A 261 22.58 -32.50 -7.48
N GLY A 262 22.80 -31.18 -7.47
CA GLY A 262 23.70 -30.54 -6.50
C GLY A 262 23.12 -29.39 -5.67
N ILE A 263 21.80 -29.17 -5.65
CA ILE A 263 21.25 -27.90 -5.18
C ILE A 263 20.03 -28.07 -4.26
N THR A 264 20.25 -27.95 -2.95
CA THR A 264 19.21 -27.56 -1.98
C THR A 264 18.94 -26.05 -2.09
N LEU A 265 17.71 -25.60 -1.81
CA LEU A 265 17.30 -24.17 -1.87
C LEU A 265 18.27 -23.25 -1.07
N ALA A 266 18.87 -23.76 0.00
CA ALA A 266 19.82 -23.03 0.85
C ALA A 266 21.17 -22.76 0.14
N ASN A 267 21.61 -23.66 -0.74
CA ASN A 267 22.88 -23.52 -1.50
C ASN A 267 22.73 -22.66 -2.77
N MET A 268 21.50 -22.40 -3.25
CA MET A 268 21.23 -21.57 -4.44
C MET A 268 21.67 -20.11 -4.26
N LYS A 269 21.32 -19.48 -3.14
CA LYS A 269 21.60 -18.04 -2.93
C LYS A 269 23.10 -17.74 -2.82
N LYS A 270 23.91 -18.68 -2.31
CA LYS A 270 25.37 -18.54 -2.22
C LYS A 270 26.10 -18.77 -3.56
N LYS A 271 25.64 -19.72 -4.40
CA LYS A 271 26.22 -19.99 -5.73
C LYS A 271 25.74 -19.04 -6.84
N MET A 272 24.63 -18.31 -6.64
CA MET A 272 24.12 -17.30 -7.59
C MET A 272 25.07 -16.11 -7.79
N ALA A 273 26.02 -15.88 -6.88
CA ALA A 273 27.01 -14.82 -7.03
C ALA A 273 28.12 -15.24 -8.02
N GLY A 274 27.87 -15.07 -9.32
CA GLY A 274 28.91 -15.13 -10.36
C GLY A 274 28.62 -16.01 -11.58
N ASP A 275 27.61 -16.88 -11.54
CA ASP A 275 27.26 -17.75 -12.68
C ASP A 275 25.99 -17.28 -13.39
N ASP A 276 26.15 -16.53 -14.47
CA ASP A 276 25.05 -15.97 -15.26
C ASP A 276 24.23 -17.04 -15.99
N LYS A 277 24.81 -18.20 -16.29
CA LYS A 277 24.10 -19.32 -16.92
C LYS A 277 23.14 -19.97 -15.91
N LEU A 278 23.59 -20.16 -14.67
CA LEU A 278 22.75 -20.65 -13.58
C LEU A 278 21.60 -19.69 -13.24
N LYS A 279 21.87 -18.37 -13.20
CA LYS A 279 20.81 -17.35 -13.01
C LYS A 279 19.76 -17.41 -14.11
N GLY A 280 20.20 -17.51 -15.37
CA GLY A 280 19.31 -17.61 -16.53
C GLY A 280 18.39 -18.82 -16.46
N PHE A 281 18.93 -19.99 -16.12
CA PHE A 281 18.16 -21.22 -15.94
C PHE A 281 17.11 -21.09 -14.83
N ILE A 282 17.49 -20.62 -13.65
CA ILE A 282 16.58 -20.49 -12.49
C ILE A 282 15.45 -19.50 -12.82
N ASN A 283 15.77 -18.37 -13.43
CA ASN A 283 14.77 -17.38 -13.83
C ASN A 283 13.75 -17.97 -14.82
N GLN A 284 14.19 -18.78 -15.79
CA GLN A 284 13.29 -19.45 -16.72
C GLN A 284 12.43 -20.52 -16.05
N LYS A 285 13.01 -21.33 -15.16
CA LYS A 285 12.28 -22.35 -14.39
C LYS A 285 11.16 -21.70 -13.57
N VAL A 286 11.52 -20.71 -12.75
CA VAL A 286 10.56 -19.95 -11.91
C VAL A 286 9.49 -19.29 -12.77
N LYS A 287 9.84 -18.78 -13.96
CA LYS A 287 8.86 -18.21 -14.89
C LYS A 287 7.84 -19.24 -15.35
N TYR A 288 8.27 -20.44 -15.76
CA TYR A 288 7.34 -21.49 -16.20
C TYR A 288 6.48 -22.03 -15.05
N GLU A 289 7.04 -22.17 -13.84
CA GLU A 289 6.29 -22.54 -12.62
C GLU A 289 5.24 -21.47 -12.27
N LYS A 290 5.57 -20.19 -12.43
CA LYS A 290 4.60 -19.09 -12.25
C LYS A 290 3.51 -19.09 -13.32
N ASP A 291 3.88 -19.34 -14.58
CA ASP A 291 2.93 -19.35 -15.68
C ASP A 291 1.92 -20.52 -15.56
N ILE A 292 2.36 -21.72 -15.12
CA ILE A 292 1.42 -22.82 -14.85
C ILE A 292 0.52 -22.53 -13.65
N GLY A 293 1.07 -21.97 -12.56
CA GLY A 293 0.27 -21.57 -11.40
C GLY A 293 -0.78 -20.51 -11.75
N LEU A 294 -0.44 -19.59 -12.66
CA LEU A 294 -1.39 -18.59 -13.15
C LEU A 294 -2.49 -19.20 -14.03
N VAL A 295 -2.18 -20.19 -14.88
CA VAL A 295 -3.20 -20.93 -15.63
C VAL A 295 -4.17 -21.64 -14.68
N GLU A 296 -3.63 -22.30 -13.65
CA GLU A 296 -4.45 -23.03 -12.67
C GLU A 296 -5.36 -22.09 -11.86
N GLU A 297 -4.83 -20.93 -11.46
CA GLU A 297 -5.60 -19.87 -10.79
C GLU A 297 -6.74 -19.37 -11.68
N LEU A 298 -6.43 -18.98 -12.93
CA LEU A 298 -7.45 -18.46 -13.84
C LEU A 298 -8.52 -19.50 -14.17
N CYS A 299 -8.16 -20.77 -14.34
CA CYS A 299 -9.13 -21.84 -14.61
C CYS A 299 -10.03 -22.14 -13.40
N ALA A 300 -9.56 -21.89 -12.17
CA ALA A 300 -10.33 -22.10 -10.95
C ALA A 300 -11.38 -21.00 -10.68
N GLN A 301 -11.28 -19.86 -11.36
CA GLN A 301 -12.21 -18.75 -11.18
C GLN A 301 -13.48 -18.95 -12.01
N ALA A 302 -14.64 -18.82 -11.36
CA ALA A 302 -15.96 -18.76 -11.99
C ALA A 302 -16.55 -17.35 -11.81
N PRO A 303 -16.87 -16.61 -12.89
CA PRO A 303 -17.55 -15.33 -12.77
C PRO A 303 -18.92 -15.49 -12.11
N LEU A 304 -19.17 -14.72 -11.06
CA LEU A 304 -20.46 -14.62 -10.37
C LEU A 304 -21.05 -13.22 -10.61
N ILE A 305 -22.25 -13.14 -11.14
CA ILE A 305 -22.87 -11.90 -11.63
C ILE A 305 -24.26 -11.76 -11.00
N GLY A 306 -24.50 -10.73 -10.20
CA GLY A 306 -25.85 -10.46 -9.71
C GLY A 306 -26.57 -9.39 -10.52
N PHE A 307 -27.90 -9.47 -10.54
CA PHE A 307 -28.77 -8.58 -11.32
C PHE A 307 -28.78 -7.13 -10.78
N ASN A 308 -28.45 -6.91 -9.50
CA ASN A 308 -28.33 -5.58 -8.88
C ASN A 308 -27.18 -5.48 -7.84
N SER A 309 -26.10 -6.25 -8.02
CA SER A 309 -24.98 -6.34 -7.07
C SER A 309 -24.28 -5.02 -6.78
N GLY A 310 -24.40 -4.03 -7.67
CA GLY A 310 -23.70 -2.75 -7.51
C GLY A 310 -24.14 -1.93 -6.30
N ARG A 311 -25.38 -2.13 -5.82
CA ARG A 311 -25.98 -1.31 -4.76
C ARG A 311 -26.97 -2.03 -3.85
N TYR A 312 -27.73 -3.01 -4.32
CA TYR A 312 -28.81 -3.59 -3.51
C TYR A 312 -28.44 -4.95 -2.94
N ASP A 313 -28.24 -5.96 -3.80
CA ASP A 313 -28.09 -7.36 -3.39
C ASP A 313 -26.94 -7.56 -2.39
N LEU A 314 -25.78 -6.95 -2.65
CA LEU A 314 -24.65 -7.05 -1.73
C LEU A 314 -24.92 -6.34 -0.40
N ASN A 315 -25.64 -5.23 -0.41
CA ASN A 315 -25.99 -4.52 0.82
C ASN A 315 -27.04 -5.27 1.64
N LEU A 316 -27.92 -6.04 0.97
CA LEU A 316 -28.92 -6.88 1.59
C LEU A 316 -28.27 -8.01 2.41
N VAL A 317 -27.18 -8.59 1.89
CA VAL A 317 -26.55 -9.78 2.50
C VAL A 317 -25.21 -9.51 3.18
N LYS A 318 -24.70 -8.27 3.16
CA LYS A 318 -23.33 -7.93 3.63
C LYS A 318 -23.00 -8.38 5.05
N ASN A 319 -23.99 -8.41 5.95
CA ASN A 319 -23.78 -8.72 7.36
C ASN A 319 -23.38 -10.19 7.54
N ASP A 320 -24.01 -11.09 6.78
CA ASP A 320 -23.79 -12.53 6.84
C ASP A 320 -22.82 -13.02 5.76
N LEU A 321 -22.62 -12.25 4.69
CA LEU A 321 -21.79 -12.60 3.54
C LEU A 321 -20.37 -13.02 3.94
N PHE A 322 -19.69 -12.23 4.77
CA PHE A 322 -18.33 -12.53 5.21
C PHE A 322 -18.28 -13.68 6.22
N ALA A 323 -19.34 -13.87 7.00
CA ALA A 323 -19.44 -15.00 7.93
C ALA A 323 -19.55 -16.34 7.16
N VAL A 324 -20.29 -16.36 6.05
CA VAL A 324 -20.48 -17.56 5.22
C VAL A 324 -19.30 -17.83 4.29
N LEU A 325 -18.72 -16.78 3.69
CA LEU A 325 -17.52 -16.94 2.84
C LEU A 325 -16.26 -17.27 3.65
N GLY A 326 -16.20 -16.77 4.90
CA GLY A 326 -15.05 -16.82 5.78
C GLY A 326 -13.98 -15.79 5.40
N ALA A 327 -13.64 -14.87 6.31
CA ALA A 327 -12.66 -13.80 6.07
C ALA A 327 -11.27 -14.34 5.68
N ASP A 328 -10.87 -15.49 6.22
CA ASP A 328 -9.58 -16.14 5.94
C ASP A 328 -9.46 -16.70 4.51
N ASN A 329 -10.58 -16.83 3.79
CA ASN A 329 -10.64 -17.44 2.46
C ASN A 329 -10.57 -16.41 1.33
N ILE A 330 -10.57 -15.12 1.64
CA ILE A 330 -10.64 -14.04 0.64
C ILE A 330 -9.23 -13.54 0.32
N LYS A 331 -8.63 -14.01 -0.78
CA LYS A 331 -7.31 -13.53 -1.24
C LYS A 331 -7.34 -12.17 -1.93
N MET A 332 -8.42 -11.86 -2.65
CA MET A 332 -8.49 -10.66 -3.47
C MET A 332 -9.96 -10.31 -3.75
N VAL A 333 -10.37 -9.09 -3.37
CA VAL A 333 -11.64 -8.50 -3.82
C VAL A 333 -11.32 -7.50 -4.92
N ILE A 334 -11.63 -7.84 -6.17
CA ILE A 334 -11.53 -6.86 -7.27
C ILE A 334 -12.91 -6.24 -7.45
N LYS A 335 -13.10 -5.01 -6.96
CA LYS A 335 -14.18 -4.13 -7.41
C LYS A 335 -13.72 -3.41 -8.69
N LYS A 336 -13.94 -4.00 -9.86
CA LYS A 336 -13.74 -3.32 -11.15
C LYS A 336 -15.09 -2.76 -11.62
N SER A 337 -15.38 -1.53 -11.21
CA SER A 337 -16.61 -0.77 -11.51
C SER A 337 -17.89 -1.26 -10.79
N LYS A 338 -19.03 -0.63 -11.08
CA LYS A 338 -20.32 -0.77 -10.37
C LYS A 338 -21.04 -2.12 -10.58
N LEU A 339 -20.51 -3.04 -11.39
CA LEU A 339 -21.27 -4.20 -11.88
C LEU A 339 -20.73 -5.59 -11.50
N HIS A 340 -19.48 -5.72 -11.03
CA HIS A 340 -18.87 -7.05 -10.87
C HIS A 340 -18.11 -7.21 -9.55
N VAL A 341 -18.32 -8.33 -8.89
CA VAL A 341 -17.54 -8.79 -7.73
C VAL A 341 -17.07 -10.21 -8.00
N TYR A 342 -15.76 -10.43 -7.89
CA TYR A 342 -15.13 -11.73 -8.03
C TYR A 342 -14.73 -12.26 -6.65
N PHE A 343 -15.06 -13.53 -6.37
CA PHE A 343 -14.59 -14.26 -5.20
C PHE A 343 -13.72 -15.43 -5.67
N ASP A 344 -12.51 -15.56 -5.12
CA ASP A 344 -11.59 -16.67 -5.37
C ASP A 344 -11.30 -17.37 -4.05
N LYS A 345 -11.61 -18.67 -3.96
CA LYS A 345 -11.38 -19.53 -2.80
C LYS A 345 -10.58 -20.74 -3.24
N ARG A 346 -9.49 -21.06 -2.53
CA ARG A 346 -8.88 -22.40 -2.56
C ARG A 346 -9.28 -23.19 -1.31
N SER A 347 -9.50 -24.49 -1.48
CA SER A 347 -9.55 -25.44 -0.37
C SER A 347 -8.22 -25.40 0.40
N LYS A 348 -8.27 -25.56 1.73
CA LYS A 348 -7.08 -25.58 2.59
C LYS A 348 -6.12 -26.76 2.35
N ASP A 349 -6.45 -27.65 1.40
CA ASP A 349 -5.60 -28.77 1.00
C ASP A 349 -4.99 -28.52 -0.39
N SER A 350 -3.85 -27.84 -0.42
CA SER A 350 -2.86 -27.90 -1.52
C SER A 350 -1.49 -27.41 -1.07
#